data_AF-A0A5E6MN04-F1
#
_entry.id   AF-A0A5E6MN04-F1
#
_cell.length_a   1.000
_cell.length_b   1.000
_cell.length_c   1.000
_cell.angle_alpha   90.00
_cell.angle_beta   90.00
_cell.angle_gamma   90.00
#
_symmetry.space_group_name_H-M   'P 1'
#
loop_
_entity.id
_entity.type
_entity.pdbx_description
1 polymer ?
#
loop_
_entity_poly.entity_id
_entity_poly.type
_entity_poly.pdbx_seq_one_letter_code
_entity_poly.pdbx_strand_id
1 'polypeptide(L)'
;MSLIKIVDLIENSDCTTTPSTGLPSNLVPDDLADFYKHYSSAVFYPKAQYSFTILAPELERSDFVVMNEDLDDPDSANWYALVKCEDQVISIDLTPGPKFGYCYDSFWDSYPTADESTLVAKSFTELVEKIINSRGSNLFWIPGHT
;
A
#
# COMPACT_ATOMS: atom_id res chain seq x y z
N MET A 1 -13.05 19.72 -6.79
CA MET A 1 -12.47 18.46 -7.26
C MET A 1 -13.41 17.36 -6.82
N SER A 2 -13.90 16.55 -7.76
CA SER A 2 -14.76 15.42 -7.41
C SER A 2 -13.90 14.46 -6.57
N LEU A 3 -14.29 14.19 -5.32
CA LEU A 3 -13.74 13.03 -4.61
C LEU A 3 -14.19 11.82 -5.42
N ILE A 4 -13.32 11.30 -6.28
CA ILE A 4 -13.52 9.96 -6.80
C ILE A 4 -13.39 9.07 -5.57
N LYS A 5 -14.46 8.35 -5.22
CA LYS A 5 -14.40 7.46 -4.07
C LYS A 5 -13.50 6.30 -4.44
N ILE A 6 -12.66 5.86 -3.51
CA ILE A 6 -11.79 4.69 -3.69
C ILE A 6 -12.59 3.46 -4.17
N VAL A 7 -13.83 3.34 -3.72
CA VAL A 7 -14.79 2.31 -4.14
C VAL A 7 -15.09 2.38 -5.64
N ASP A 8 -15.34 3.58 -6.18
CA ASP A 8 -15.63 3.78 -7.61
C ASP A 8 -14.41 3.39 -8.46
N LEU A 9 -13.19 3.71 -8.00
CA LEU A 9 -11.95 3.30 -8.69
C LEU A 9 -11.83 1.78 -8.77
N ILE A 10 -12.09 1.10 -7.65
CA ILE A 10 -11.95 -0.35 -7.53
C ILE A 10 -12.99 -1.07 -8.38
N GLU A 11 -14.26 -0.67 -8.30
CA GLU A 11 -15.36 -1.29 -9.06
C GLU A 11 -15.20 -1.20 -10.58
N ASN A 12 -14.45 -0.21 -11.07
CA ASN A 12 -14.17 -0.03 -12.50
C ASN A 12 -12.82 -0.62 -12.95
N SER A 13 -12.13 -1.36 -12.08
CA SER A 13 -10.83 -1.98 -12.35
C SER A 13 -10.93 -3.51 -12.46
N ASP A 14 -9.90 -4.15 -13.02
CA ASP A 14 -9.77 -5.62 -12.96
C ASP A 14 -9.27 -6.00 -11.56
N CYS A 15 -10.21 -6.07 -10.62
CA CYS A 15 -9.94 -6.30 -9.21
C CYS A 15 -10.91 -7.31 -8.62
N THR A 16 -10.40 -8.20 -7.76
CA THR A 16 -11.20 -9.07 -6.90
C THR A 16 -11.11 -8.55 -5.47
N THR A 17 -12.25 -8.27 -4.84
CA THR A 17 -12.30 -7.74 -3.47
C THR A 17 -12.84 -8.78 -2.49
N THR A 18 -12.40 -8.64 -1.23
CA THR A 18 -12.96 -9.38 -0.10
C THR A 18 -13.80 -8.41 0.73
N PRO A 19 -15.02 -8.78 1.17
CA PRO A 19 -15.86 -7.90 2.00
C PRO A 19 -15.15 -7.43 3.27
N SER A 20 -15.50 -6.23 3.75
CA SER A 20 -14.97 -5.67 5.00
C SER A 20 -15.13 -6.63 6.18
N THR A 21 -14.09 -6.68 7.02
CA THR A 21 -14.08 -7.36 8.31
C THR A 21 -14.07 -6.38 9.49
N GLY A 22 -14.21 -5.08 9.22
CA GLY A 22 -14.05 -4.00 10.19
C GLY A 22 -12.84 -3.12 9.92
N LEU A 23 -12.64 -2.13 10.80
CA LEU A 23 -11.51 -1.21 10.75
C LEU A 23 -10.31 -1.76 11.53
N PRO A 24 -9.08 -1.37 11.17
CA PRO A 24 -7.90 -1.67 11.96
C PRO A 24 -8.00 -1.07 13.38
N SER A 25 -7.33 -1.72 14.34
CA SER A 25 -7.21 -1.19 15.71
C SER A 25 -6.35 0.08 15.75
N ASN A 26 -5.39 0.20 14.82
CA ASN A 26 -4.53 1.37 14.68
C ASN A 26 -5.22 2.51 13.92
N LEU A 27 -4.79 3.74 14.20
CA LEU A 27 -5.23 4.90 13.42
C LEU A 27 -4.68 4.79 12.00
N VAL A 28 -5.57 4.90 11.01
CA VAL A 28 -5.22 4.90 9.58
C VAL A 28 -5.74 6.17 8.89
N PRO A 29 -5.15 6.57 7.76
CA PRO A 29 -5.68 7.65 6.92
C PRO A 29 -7.14 7.43 6.53
N ASP A 30 -7.88 8.54 6.38
CA ASP A 30 -9.32 8.49 6.09
C ASP A 30 -9.65 7.73 4.80
N ASP A 31 -8.79 7.81 3.78
CA ASP A 31 -8.99 7.11 2.52
C ASP A 31 -8.76 5.59 2.62
N LEU A 32 -7.78 5.16 3.42
CA LEU A 32 -7.59 3.75 3.77
C LEU A 32 -8.73 3.24 4.69
N ALA A 33 -9.20 4.07 5.64
CA ALA A 33 -10.36 3.74 6.45
C ALA A 33 -11.62 3.56 5.60
N ASP A 34 -11.84 4.42 4.61
CA ASP A 34 -12.96 4.32 3.67
C ASP A 34 -12.89 3.05 2.83
N PHE A 35 -11.70 2.63 2.41
CA PHE A 35 -11.52 1.30 1.81
C PHE A 35 -11.89 0.19 2.78
N TYR A 36 -11.35 0.19 4.00
CA TYR A 36 -11.61 -0.86 4.99
C TYR A 36 -13.06 -0.92 5.46
N LYS A 37 -13.85 0.15 5.35
CA LYS A 37 -15.31 0.12 5.57
C LYS A 37 -16.06 -0.71 4.53
N HIS A 38 -15.52 -0.86 3.32
CA HIS A 38 -16.17 -1.57 2.22
C HIS A 38 -15.53 -2.94 1.95
N TYR A 39 -14.19 -3.00 1.95
CA TYR A 39 -13.42 -4.19 1.60
C TYR A 39 -12.35 -4.47 2.65
N SER A 40 -12.10 -5.73 2.99
CA SER A 40 -10.94 -6.09 3.83
C SER A 40 -9.68 -6.25 3.00
N SER A 41 -9.79 -6.57 1.71
CA SER A 41 -8.65 -6.78 0.82
C SER A 41 -9.08 -6.61 -0.64
N ALA A 42 -8.12 -6.35 -1.51
CA ALA A 42 -8.31 -6.21 -2.95
C ALA A 42 -7.09 -6.78 -3.68
N VAL A 43 -7.34 -7.59 -4.72
CA VAL A 43 -6.33 -8.17 -5.61
C VAL A 43 -6.55 -7.57 -7.00
N PHE A 44 -5.63 -6.71 -7.44
CA PHE A 44 -5.65 -6.09 -8.76
C PHE A 44 -4.87 -6.93 -9.76
N TYR A 45 -5.45 -7.10 -10.94
CA TYR A 45 -4.85 -7.80 -12.08
C TYR A 45 -4.34 -9.22 -11.74
N PRO A 46 -5.17 -10.11 -11.17
CA PRO A 46 -4.74 -11.43 -10.66
C PRO A 46 -4.17 -12.38 -11.73
N LYS A 47 -4.29 -12.03 -13.02
CA LYS A 47 -3.77 -12.80 -14.16
C LYS A 47 -2.66 -12.09 -14.92
N ALA A 48 -2.27 -10.89 -14.50
CA ALA A 48 -1.21 -10.12 -15.13
C ALA A 48 0.16 -10.54 -14.57
N GLN A 49 1.22 -9.97 -15.16
CA GLN A 49 2.59 -10.19 -14.69
C GLN A 49 2.80 -9.63 -13.28
N TYR A 50 2.21 -8.46 -13.00
CA TYR A 50 2.27 -7.83 -11.68
C TYR A 50 0.87 -7.76 -11.09
N SER A 51 0.60 -8.65 -10.12
CA SER A 51 -0.65 -8.69 -9.37
C SER A 51 -0.45 -8.02 -8.01
N PHE A 52 -1.22 -6.97 -7.73
CA PHE A 52 -1.10 -6.19 -6.50
C PHE A 52 -2.15 -6.61 -5.49
N THR A 53 -1.73 -7.00 -4.29
CA THR A 53 -2.62 -7.39 -3.20
C THR A 53 -2.58 -6.37 -2.08
N ILE A 54 -3.69 -5.68 -1.84
CA ILE A 54 -3.91 -4.86 -0.65
C ILE A 54 -4.22 -5.78 0.54
N LEU A 55 -3.44 -5.67 1.61
CA LEU A 55 -3.52 -6.53 2.78
C LEU A 55 -4.70 -6.18 3.70
N ALA A 56 -5.10 -7.17 4.50
CA ALA A 56 -6.15 -7.06 5.50
C ALA A 56 -5.85 -5.99 6.58
N PRO A 57 -6.87 -5.43 7.25
CA PRO A 57 -6.70 -4.34 8.22
C PRO A 57 -5.81 -4.68 9.43
N GLU A 58 -5.59 -5.96 9.74
CA GLU A 58 -4.59 -6.40 10.71
C GLU A 58 -3.19 -6.31 10.07
N LEU A 59 -2.71 -5.09 9.84
CA LEU A 59 -1.42 -4.84 9.18
C LEU A 59 -0.26 -5.17 10.13
N GLU A 60 0.75 -5.82 9.59
CA GLU A 60 2.00 -6.14 10.28
C GLU A 60 3.04 -5.04 10.03
N ARG A 61 3.89 -4.77 11.04
CA ARG A 61 4.96 -3.76 10.93
C ARG A 61 5.96 -4.21 9.87
N SER A 62 6.42 -3.27 9.05
CA SER A 62 7.14 -3.56 7.82
C SER A 62 8.50 -4.22 8.04
N ASP A 63 9.19 -3.90 9.12
CA ASP A 63 10.47 -4.52 9.48
C ASP A 63 10.34 -6.04 9.72
N PHE A 64 9.30 -6.50 10.42
CA PHE A 64 9.03 -7.93 10.57
C PHE A 64 8.68 -8.59 9.24
N VAL A 65 7.92 -7.90 8.38
CA VAL A 65 7.53 -8.43 7.06
C VAL A 65 8.72 -8.53 6.10
N VAL A 66 9.64 -7.56 6.15
CA VAL A 66 10.72 -7.38 5.18
C VAL A 66 12.04 -7.99 5.67
N MET A 67 12.43 -7.70 6.91
CA MET A 67 13.70 -8.12 7.52
C MET A 67 13.57 -9.34 8.44
N ASN A 68 12.33 -9.69 8.83
CA ASN A 68 12.07 -10.75 9.80
C ASN A 68 12.76 -10.51 11.16
N GLU A 69 12.93 -9.24 11.52
CA GLU A 69 13.48 -8.78 12.81
C GLU A 69 12.93 -7.40 13.20
N ASP A 70 13.07 -7.06 14.48
CA ASP A 70 12.79 -5.72 14.99
C ASP A 70 14.01 -4.83 14.78
N LEU A 71 13.90 -3.83 13.90
CA LEU A 71 15.03 -2.95 13.60
C LEU A 71 15.21 -1.82 14.63
N ASP A 72 14.22 -1.57 15.50
CA ASP A 72 14.20 -0.45 16.45
C ASP A 72 14.52 0.92 15.79
N ASP A 73 14.18 1.06 14.51
CA ASP A 73 14.42 2.29 13.74
C ASP A 73 13.25 3.27 13.93
N PRO A 74 13.48 4.46 14.50
CA PRO A 74 12.42 5.41 14.82
C PRO A 74 11.72 5.99 13.59
N ASP A 75 12.39 6.04 12.42
CA ASP A 75 11.83 6.62 11.20
C ASP A 75 10.86 5.65 10.50
N SER A 76 10.97 4.35 10.76
CA SER A 76 10.08 3.31 10.22
C SER A 76 9.29 2.53 11.28
N ALA A 77 9.35 2.97 12.54
CA ALA A 77 8.67 2.32 13.67
C ALA A 77 7.14 2.20 13.50
N ASN A 78 6.52 3.06 12.69
CA ASN A 78 5.09 3.02 12.37
C ASN A 78 4.83 2.76 10.88
N TRP A 79 5.76 2.09 10.21
CA TRP A 79 5.54 1.63 8.85
C TRP A 79 4.91 0.24 8.87
N TYR A 80 3.85 0.07 8.10
CA TYR A 80 3.09 -1.17 8.04
C TYR A 80 2.99 -1.66 6.61
N ALA A 81 3.23 -2.95 6.39
CA ALA A 81 3.13 -3.54 5.07
C ALA A 81 1.68 -3.46 4.58
N LEU A 82 1.43 -2.77 3.46
CA LEU A 82 0.08 -2.51 2.97
C LEU A 82 -0.22 -3.23 1.66
N VAL A 83 0.74 -3.26 0.73
CA VAL A 83 0.58 -3.92 -0.57
C VAL A 83 1.71 -4.90 -0.80
N LYS A 84 1.37 -6.08 -1.33
CA LYS A 84 2.34 -7.06 -1.84
C LYS A 84 2.18 -7.22 -3.36
N CYS A 85 3.30 -7.28 -4.07
CA CYS A 85 3.36 -7.61 -5.49
C CYS A 85 4.65 -8.39 -5.75
N GLU A 86 4.55 -9.68 -6.07
CA GLU A 86 5.71 -10.58 -6.15
C GLU A 86 6.53 -10.54 -4.84
N ASP A 87 7.82 -10.21 -4.92
CA ASP A 87 8.75 -10.02 -3.81
C ASP A 87 8.78 -8.58 -3.28
N GLN A 88 8.01 -7.67 -3.88
CA GLN A 88 7.93 -6.27 -3.49
C GLN A 88 6.88 -6.05 -2.41
N VAL A 89 7.22 -5.21 -1.44
CA VAL A 89 6.33 -4.76 -0.38
C VAL A 89 6.26 -3.25 -0.43
N ILE A 90 5.05 -2.70 -0.45
CA ILE A 90 4.83 -1.27 -0.24
C ILE A 90 4.28 -1.09 1.17
N SER A 91 4.97 -0.29 1.96
CA SER A 91 4.57 0.08 3.31
C SER A 91 3.79 1.38 3.32
N ILE A 92 2.93 1.56 4.33
CA ILE A 92 2.29 2.83 4.63
C ILE A 92 2.83 3.38 5.96
N ASP A 93 3.18 4.66 5.97
CA ASP A 93 3.60 5.38 7.17
C ASP A 93 2.38 5.85 7.97
N LEU A 94 2.19 5.27 9.16
CA LEU A 94 1.13 5.64 10.10
C LEU A 94 1.64 6.56 11.23
N THR A 95 2.84 7.12 11.09
CA THR A 95 3.38 8.11 12.03
C THR A 95 2.52 9.37 12.00
N PRO A 96 1.97 9.83 13.14
CA PRO A 96 1.19 11.07 13.18
C PRO A 96 2.02 12.26 12.71
N GLY A 97 1.60 12.91 11.62
CA GLY A 97 2.33 14.06 11.08
C GLY A 97 2.17 14.24 9.56
N PRO A 98 3.05 15.03 8.93
CA PRO A 98 2.94 15.38 7.51
C PRO A 98 3.07 14.20 6.52
N LYS A 99 3.68 13.09 6.94
CA LYS A 99 3.87 11.88 6.14
C LYS A 99 2.78 10.83 6.38
N PHE A 100 1.80 11.11 7.26
CA PHE A 100 0.74 10.17 7.59
C PHE A 100 -0.02 9.75 6.33
N GLY A 101 0.08 8.47 5.97
CA GLY A 101 -0.49 7.87 4.77
C GLY A 101 0.42 7.80 3.55
N TYR A 102 1.67 8.26 3.65
CA TYR A 102 2.65 8.10 2.58
C TYR A 102 3.00 6.62 2.41
N CYS A 103 3.18 6.22 1.17
CA CYS A 103 3.48 4.84 0.79
C CYS A 103 4.90 4.76 0.25
N TYR A 104 5.68 3.83 0.79
CA TYR A 104 7.10 3.67 0.49
C TYR A 104 7.40 2.27 -0.03
N ASP A 105 8.33 2.18 -0.97
CA ASP A 105 8.93 0.94 -1.39
C ASP A 105 9.75 0.39 -0.21
N SER A 106 9.44 -0.84 0.17
CA SER A 106 10.03 -1.53 1.32
C SER A 106 10.66 -2.85 0.88
N PHE A 107 11.29 -2.86 -0.29
CA PHE A 107 12.20 -3.93 -0.66
C PHE A 107 13.38 -4.00 0.32
N TRP A 108 13.86 -5.22 0.59
CA TRP A 108 14.88 -5.49 1.62
C TRP A 108 16.16 -4.66 1.48
N ASP A 109 16.56 -4.29 0.26
CA ASP A 109 17.78 -3.50 0.01
C ASP A 109 17.58 -1.98 0.24
N SER A 110 16.33 -1.52 0.25
CA SER A 110 15.98 -0.10 0.35
C SER A 110 15.37 0.28 1.70
N TYR A 111 14.93 -0.70 2.50
CA TYR A 111 14.33 -0.47 3.81
C TYR A 111 15.40 -0.16 4.89
N PRO A 112 15.13 0.75 5.85
CA PRO A 112 14.00 1.68 5.98
C PRO A 112 14.29 3.09 5.43
N THR A 113 14.81 3.21 4.20
CA THR A 113 15.17 4.53 3.66
C THR A 113 13.93 5.33 3.28
N ALA A 114 13.69 6.45 3.96
CA ALA A 114 12.54 7.33 3.72
C ALA A 114 12.92 8.57 2.89
N ASP A 115 13.12 8.40 1.58
CA ASP A 115 13.49 9.48 0.66
C ASP A 115 12.64 9.51 -0.62
N GLU A 116 12.98 10.40 -1.56
CA GLU A 116 12.25 10.53 -2.83
C GLU A 116 12.37 9.29 -3.73
N SER A 117 13.42 8.49 -3.58
CA SER A 117 13.65 7.29 -4.39
C SER A 117 12.78 6.11 -3.96
N THR A 118 12.38 6.08 -2.68
CA THR A 118 11.49 5.05 -2.13
C THR A 118 10.04 5.50 -2.04
N LEU A 119 9.72 6.79 -2.27
CA LEU A 119 8.34 7.28 -2.21
C LEU A 119 7.51 6.79 -3.41
N VAL A 120 6.54 5.91 -3.15
CA VAL A 120 5.64 5.33 -4.15
C VAL A 120 4.40 6.21 -4.36
N ALA A 121 3.80 6.70 -3.27
CA ALA A 121 2.61 7.56 -3.29
C ALA A 121 2.50 8.39 -2.00
N LYS A 122 1.77 9.50 -2.02
CA LYS A 122 1.54 10.38 -0.85
C LYS A 122 0.20 10.12 -0.14
N SER A 123 -0.58 9.18 -0.63
CA SER A 123 -1.84 8.73 -0.03
C SER A 123 -2.20 7.33 -0.54
N PHE A 124 -3.10 6.66 0.16
CA PHE A 124 -3.61 5.37 -0.29
C PHE A 124 -4.39 5.49 -1.59
N THR A 125 -5.16 6.57 -1.77
CA THR A 125 -5.89 6.83 -3.02
C THR A 125 -4.95 6.98 -4.20
N GLU A 126 -3.88 7.78 -4.07
CA GLU A 126 -2.86 7.94 -5.11
C GLU A 126 -2.18 6.61 -5.43
N LEU A 127 -1.91 5.77 -4.40
CA LEU A 127 -1.34 4.44 -4.61
C LEU A 127 -2.27 3.57 -5.48
N VAL A 128 -3.57 3.53 -5.16
CA VAL A 128 -4.56 2.76 -5.93
C VAL A 128 -4.70 3.28 -7.36
N GLU A 129 -4.70 4.60 -7.57
CA GLU A 129 -4.72 5.19 -8.91
C GLU A 129 -3.50 4.77 -9.74
N LYS A 130 -2.30 4.77 -9.14
CA LYS A 130 -1.07 4.32 -9.81
C LYS A 130 -1.11 2.83 -10.13
N ILE A 131 -1.61 1.99 -9.21
CA ILE A 131 -1.82 0.55 -9.46
C ILE A 131 -2.79 0.35 -10.63
N ILE A 132 -3.91 1.05 -10.67
CA ILE A 132 -4.88 0.94 -11.78
C ILE A 132 -4.26 1.40 -13.10
N ASN A 133 -3.47 2.47 -13.08
CA ASN A 133 -2.79 2.98 -14.27
C ASN A 133 -1.70 2.04 -14.78
N SER A 134 -1.08 1.24 -13.91
CA SER A 134 -0.07 0.24 -14.29
C SER A 134 -0.67 -0.92 -15.10
N ARG A 135 -1.97 -1.18 -14.95
CA ARG A 135 -2.68 -2.31 -15.59
C ARG A 135 -2.02 -3.67 -15.36
N GLY A 136 -1.25 -3.82 -14.28
CA GLY A 136 -0.48 -5.02 -14.00
C GLY A 136 0.69 -5.28 -14.97
N SER A 137 1.08 -4.31 -15.79
CA SER A 137 2.17 -4.45 -16.78
C SER A 137 3.53 -3.94 -16.30
N ASN A 138 3.57 -3.14 -15.22
CA ASN A 138 4.82 -2.62 -14.68
C ASN A 138 4.78 -2.40 -13.16
N LEU A 139 5.98 -2.29 -12.58
CA LEU A 139 6.23 -1.75 -11.25
C LEU A 139 6.56 -0.26 -11.40
N PHE A 140 5.52 0.59 -11.39
CA PHE A 140 5.59 1.99 -11.82
C PHE A 140 6.56 2.89 -11.03
N TRP A 141 7.03 2.44 -9.86
CA TRP A 141 7.99 3.16 -9.02
C TRP A 141 9.43 2.66 -9.15
N ILE A 142 9.66 1.50 -9.81
CA ILE A 142 10.99 0.93 -9.98
C ILE A 142 11.55 1.33 -11.35
N PRO A 143 12.70 2.04 -11.40
CA PRO A 143 13.35 2.37 -12.67
C PRO A 143 13.63 1.12 -13.52
N GLY A 144 13.36 1.22 -14.83
CA GLY A 144 13.58 0.12 -15.77
C GLY A 144 12.46 -0.92 -15.82
N HIS A 145 11.42 -0.78 -14.98
CA HIS A 145 10.23 -1.62 -15.01
C HIS A 145 9.01 -0.92 -15.60
N THR A 146 9.08 0.38 -15.93
CA THR A 146 7.98 1.23 -16.45
C THR A 146 7.68 1.02 -17.93
#